data_AF-A0A0C1IL63-F1
#
_entry.id   AF-A0A0C1IL63-F1
#
_cell.length_a   1.000
_cell.length_b   1.000
_cell.length_c   1.000
_cell.angle_alpha   90.00
_cell.angle_beta   90.00
_cell.angle_gamma   90.00
#
_symmetry.space_group_name_H-M   'P 1'
#
loop_
_entity.id
_entity.type
_entity.pdbx_description
1 polymer ?
#
loop_
_entity_poly.entity_id
_entity_poly.type
_entity_poly.pdbx_seq_one_letter_code
_entity_poly.pdbx_strand_id
1 'polypeptide(L)'
;MSVLCATTAFAEDDQLDLARQIEDASRTTDHPSSESSKGAGWSIYPPLFADMHEMEVSNCNITARTISIGVVEDPNSEITFDLNRTQIPDPTVPIGSEYVFTPVKDNKSAMTSITFRFFHPYKPVMRSKKFIGEGKIEQPVTFLQFLMQPVSDEEQPRRLLALLNQYQSAYCTYTG
;
A
#
# COMPACT_ATOMS: atom_id res chain seq x y z
N MET A 1 42.21 13.56 -11.78
CA MET A 1 41.38 12.45 -11.28
C MET A 1 40.02 13.03 -10.89
N SER A 2 39.06 13.04 -11.81
CA SER A 2 37.71 13.56 -11.55
C SER A 2 36.71 12.87 -12.47
N VAL A 3 36.21 11.69 -12.08
CA VAL A 3 34.96 11.11 -12.60
C VAL A 3 34.41 10.17 -11.52
N LEU A 4 33.78 10.72 -10.47
CA LEU A 4 33.07 9.93 -9.45
C LEU A 4 31.75 10.58 -8.99
N CYS A 5 31.42 11.80 -9.43
CA CYS A 5 30.18 12.49 -9.01
C CYS A 5 28.97 12.29 -9.93
N ALA A 6 29.15 11.83 -11.17
CA ALA A 6 28.02 11.76 -12.12
C ALA A 6 27.11 10.56 -11.84
N THR A 7 27.65 9.42 -11.44
CA THR A 7 26.89 8.17 -11.28
C THR A 7 25.97 8.15 -10.06
N THR A 8 26.26 8.94 -9.02
CA THR A 8 25.41 9.03 -7.82
C THR A 8 24.17 9.89 -8.08
N ALA A 9 24.32 11.00 -8.81
CA ALA A 9 23.19 11.88 -9.14
C ALA A 9 22.15 11.18 -10.02
N PHE A 10 22.59 10.43 -11.05
CA PHE A 10 21.67 9.66 -11.89
C PHE A 10 20.95 8.54 -11.13
N ALA A 11 21.63 7.88 -10.19
CA ALA A 11 21.02 6.83 -9.37
C ALA A 11 19.96 7.39 -8.39
N GLU A 12 20.20 8.58 -7.84
CA GLU A 12 19.25 9.30 -6.99
C GLU A 12 18.03 9.77 -7.78
N ASP A 13 18.22 10.31 -8.99
CA ASP A 13 17.12 10.74 -9.87
C ASP A 13 16.24 9.56 -10.29
N ASP A 14 16.84 8.43 -10.71
CA ASP A 14 16.11 7.20 -11.09
C ASP A 14 15.33 6.61 -9.89
N GLN A 15 15.91 6.67 -8.69
CA GLN A 15 15.26 6.22 -7.46
C GLN A 15 14.04 7.09 -7.14
N LEU A 16 14.18 8.42 -7.23
CA LEU A 16 13.07 9.35 -6.99
C LEU A 16 11.95 9.20 -8.01
N ASP A 17 12.28 8.95 -9.28
CA ASP A 17 11.28 8.75 -10.32
C ASP A 17 10.53 7.42 -10.17
N LEU A 18 11.20 6.35 -9.74
CA LEU A 18 10.51 5.10 -9.40
C LEU A 18 9.64 5.24 -8.16
N ALA A 19 10.12 5.96 -7.14
CA ALA A 19 9.32 6.29 -5.96
C ALA A 19 8.03 7.00 -6.36
N ARG A 20 8.10 8.09 -7.14
CA ARG A 20 6.91 8.81 -7.64
C ARG A 20 5.94 7.92 -8.42
N GLN A 21 6.46 7.02 -9.27
CA GLN A 21 5.61 6.10 -10.02
C GLN A 21 4.86 5.11 -9.11
N ILE A 22 5.48 4.66 -8.01
CA ILE A 22 4.80 3.83 -6.99
C ILE A 22 3.68 4.63 -6.34
N GLU A 23 3.97 5.87 -5.93
CA GLU A 23 2.97 6.74 -5.30
C GLU A 23 1.78 6.95 -6.24
N ASP A 24 2.02 7.32 -7.50
CA ASP A 24 0.97 7.50 -8.51
C ASP A 24 0.17 6.22 -8.78
N ALA A 25 0.84 5.07 -8.89
CA ALA A 25 0.16 3.80 -9.14
C ALA A 25 -0.68 3.33 -7.93
N SER A 26 -0.27 3.69 -6.71
CA SER A 26 -0.98 3.36 -5.48
C SER A 26 -2.27 4.15 -5.28
N ARG A 27 -2.36 5.35 -5.89
CA ARG A 27 -3.49 6.25 -5.72
C ARG A 27 -4.74 5.74 -6.42
N THR A 28 -5.85 5.69 -5.69
CA THR A 28 -7.19 5.49 -6.25
C THR A 28 -8.03 6.74 -6.03
N THR A 29 -8.73 7.21 -7.07
CA THR A 29 -9.59 8.38 -6.98
C THR A 29 -10.74 8.12 -6.03
N ASP A 30 -10.77 8.85 -4.90
CA ASP A 30 -11.81 8.78 -3.88
C ASP A 30 -13.20 8.62 -4.49
N HIS A 31 -13.85 7.49 -4.24
CA HIS A 31 -15.30 7.48 -4.31
C HIS A 31 -15.80 8.08 -2.99
N PRO A 32 -16.66 9.13 -3.03
CA PRO A 32 -17.43 9.48 -1.85
C PRO A 32 -18.16 8.21 -1.47
N SER A 33 -17.92 7.74 -0.25
CA SER A 33 -18.49 6.54 0.34
C SER A 33 -19.94 6.40 -0.10
N SER A 34 -20.22 5.56 -1.10
CA SER A 34 -21.61 5.21 -1.38
C SER A 34 -22.07 4.51 -0.11
N GLU A 35 -23.10 5.08 0.51
CA GLU A 35 -23.75 4.60 1.71
C GLU A 35 -23.48 3.12 1.95
N SER A 36 -22.81 2.83 3.07
CA SER A 36 -22.65 1.49 3.59
C SER A 36 -24.02 0.85 3.67
N SER A 37 -24.35 0.12 2.61
CA SER A 37 -25.50 -0.75 2.55
C SER A 37 -25.41 -1.65 3.77
N LYS A 38 -26.46 -1.56 4.60
CA LYS A 38 -26.72 -2.44 5.73
C LYS A 38 -26.70 -3.88 5.20
N GLY A 39 -25.53 -4.50 5.24
CA GLY A 39 -25.27 -5.86 4.77
C GLY A 39 -24.52 -6.60 5.86
N ALA A 40 -25.18 -7.61 6.41
CA ALA A 40 -24.77 -8.39 7.57
C ALA A 40 -23.33 -8.93 7.52
N GLY A 41 -22.67 -8.97 8.68
CA GLY A 41 -21.83 -10.12 9.03
C GLY A 41 -20.31 -9.95 9.18
N TRP A 42 -19.76 -8.76 9.44
CA TRP A 42 -18.31 -8.61 9.67
C TRP A 42 -18.01 -8.01 11.05
N SER A 43 -18.05 -8.84 12.11
CA SER A 43 -17.73 -8.39 13.47
C SER A 43 -17.01 -9.45 14.32
N ILE A 44 -15.85 -9.97 13.92
CA ILE A 44 -14.98 -10.72 14.88
C ILE A 44 -13.45 -10.61 14.62
N TYR A 45 -12.97 -9.85 13.63
CA TYR A 45 -11.52 -9.66 13.43
C TYR A 45 -11.13 -8.19 13.46
N PRO A 46 -10.02 -7.81 14.16
CA PRO A 46 -9.57 -6.43 14.24
C PRO A 46 -9.30 -5.94 12.82
N PRO A 47 -9.60 -4.66 12.54
CA PRO A 47 -9.97 -4.24 11.21
C PRO A 47 -8.70 -3.94 10.38
N LEU A 48 -8.07 -5.00 9.88
CA LEU A 48 -6.85 -4.95 9.05
C LEU A 48 -7.12 -4.59 7.58
N PHE A 49 -8.39 -4.50 7.18
CA PHE A 49 -8.80 -3.82 5.95
C PHE A 49 -8.70 -2.33 6.22
N ALA A 50 -7.52 -1.76 5.99
CA ALA A 50 -7.40 -0.33 5.86
C ALA A 50 -7.61 -0.03 4.38
N ASP A 51 -8.62 0.78 4.10
CA ASP A 51 -8.85 1.39 2.79
C ASP A 51 -7.67 2.35 2.56
N MET A 52 -6.49 1.81 2.28
CA MET A 52 -5.27 2.59 2.12
C MET A 52 -5.19 3.03 0.68
N HIS A 53 -5.42 4.32 0.46
CA HIS A 53 -5.55 4.88 -0.89
C HIS A 53 -4.25 5.50 -1.39
N GLU A 54 -3.20 5.50 -0.58
CA GLU A 54 -1.91 6.03 -0.98
C GLU A 54 -0.76 5.30 -0.29
N MET A 55 0.35 5.23 -1.03
CA MET A 55 1.68 4.92 -0.52
C MET A 55 2.58 6.13 -0.74
N GLU A 56 3.47 6.38 0.21
CA GLU A 56 4.60 7.31 0.12
C GLU A 56 5.89 6.51 0.24
N VAL A 57 6.87 6.78 -0.63
CA VAL A 57 8.14 6.05 -0.66
C VAL A 57 9.27 6.94 -0.14
N SER A 58 9.92 6.52 0.95
CA SER A 58 11.07 7.21 1.52
C SER A 58 12.21 6.24 1.79
N ASN A 59 13.21 6.25 0.89
CA ASN A 59 14.25 5.21 0.83
C ASN A 59 13.59 3.82 0.76
N CYS A 60 13.86 2.93 1.71
CA CYS A 60 13.23 1.61 1.78
C CYS A 60 11.99 1.55 2.67
N ASN A 61 11.54 2.68 3.22
CA ASN A 61 10.31 2.72 3.99
C ASN A 61 9.14 3.10 3.06
N ILE A 62 8.06 2.34 3.15
CA ILE A 62 6.78 2.65 2.53
C ILE A 62 5.81 3.04 3.63
N THR A 63 5.21 4.21 3.51
CA THR A 63 4.12 4.62 4.39
C THR A 63 2.81 4.51 3.63
N ALA A 64 1.95 3.59 4.05
CA ALA A 64 0.62 3.41 3.48
C ALA A 64 -0.43 4.06 4.41
N ARG A 65 -1.33 4.86 3.83
CA ARG A 65 -2.28 5.70 4.59
C ARG A 65 -3.71 5.62 4.06
N THR A 66 -4.64 5.83 4.97
CA THR A 66 -6.06 6.12 4.69
C THR A 66 -6.34 7.57 5.07
N ILE A 67 -6.69 8.42 4.11
CA ILE A 67 -7.16 9.79 4.37
C ILE A 67 -8.69 9.77 4.40
N SER A 68 -9.28 10.38 5.43
CA SER A 68 -10.74 10.58 5.49
C SER A 68 -11.13 11.80 4.67
N ILE A 69 -12.13 11.67 3.79
CA ILE A 69 -12.69 12.82 3.07
C ILE A 69 -13.18 13.86 4.07
N GLY A 70 -12.60 15.07 4.02
CA GLY A 70 -13.05 16.22 4.82
C GLY A 70 -12.24 16.54 6.09
N VAL A 71 -11.20 15.77 6.43
CA VAL A 71 -10.28 16.11 7.54
C VAL A 71 -8.86 16.10 7.01
N VAL A 72 -8.30 17.30 6.80
CA VAL A 72 -7.02 17.52 6.10
C VAL A 72 -5.79 17.12 6.95
N GLU A 73 -5.92 16.95 8.26
CA GLU A 73 -4.74 16.98 9.14
C GLU A 73 -4.29 15.64 9.74
N ASP A 74 -5.06 14.55 9.63
CA ASP A 74 -4.61 13.26 10.20
C ASP A 74 -5.20 12.04 9.47
N PRO A 75 -4.36 11.07 9.06
CA PRO A 75 -4.86 9.84 8.45
C PRO A 75 -5.66 9.00 9.46
N ASN A 76 -6.74 8.37 8.99
CA ASN A 76 -7.55 7.44 9.77
C ASN A 76 -6.80 6.17 10.12
N SER A 77 -5.89 5.74 9.24
CA SER A 77 -5.00 4.61 9.46
C SER A 77 -3.70 4.85 8.72
N GLU A 78 -2.58 4.49 9.35
CA GLU A 78 -1.23 4.63 8.80
C GLU A 78 -0.38 3.45 9.23
N ILE A 79 0.48 2.98 8.33
CA ILE A 79 1.56 2.06 8.66
C ILE A 79 2.79 2.41 7.84
N THR A 80 3.95 2.46 8.49
CA THR A 80 5.24 2.54 7.81
C THR A 80 5.94 1.20 7.91
N PHE A 81 6.35 0.64 6.78
CA PHE A 81 7.03 -0.65 6.71
C PHE A 81 8.27 -0.63 5.80
N ASP A 82 9.26 -1.45 6.16
CA ASP A 82 10.54 -1.60 5.45
C ASP A 82 10.38 -2.61 4.30
N LEU A 83 10.61 -2.16 3.07
CA LEU A 83 10.58 -2.99 1.86
C LEU A 83 11.57 -4.13 1.95
N ASN A 84 12.76 -3.95 2.52
CA ASN A 84 13.77 -5.02 2.61
C ASN A 84 13.28 -6.18 3.49
N ARG A 85 12.25 -5.92 4.31
CA ARG A 85 11.66 -6.87 5.26
C ARG A 85 10.23 -7.26 4.88
N THR A 86 9.83 -7.01 3.64
CA THR A 86 8.48 -7.22 3.15
C THR A 86 8.49 -8.12 1.91
N GLN A 87 7.65 -9.14 1.91
CA GLN A 87 7.35 -9.93 0.73
C GLN A 87 6.28 -9.22 -0.09
N ILE A 88 6.66 -8.80 -1.30
CA ILE A 88 5.74 -8.25 -2.30
C ILE A 88 5.22 -9.41 -3.17
N PRO A 89 3.90 -9.53 -3.39
CA PRO A 89 3.37 -10.51 -4.34
C PRO A 89 3.92 -10.33 -5.75
N ASP A 90 4.17 -11.43 -6.45
CA ASP A 90 4.62 -11.40 -7.84
C ASP A 90 3.46 -10.91 -8.75
N PRO A 91 3.67 -9.86 -9.58
CA PRO A 91 2.63 -9.29 -10.45
C PRO A 91 2.13 -10.25 -11.53
N THR A 92 2.82 -11.36 -11.78
CA THR A 92 2.46 -12.36 -12.80
C THR A 92 1.62 -13.51 -12.22
N VAL A 93 1.55 -13.63 -10.90
CA VAL A 93 0.77 -14.67 -10.23
C VAL A 93 -0.72 -14.46 -10.53
N PRO A 94 -1.48 -15.55 -10.79
CA PRO A 94 -2.93 -15.48 -10.96
C PRO A 94 -3.64 -14.92 -9.72
N ILE A 95 -4.87 -14.43 -9.91
CA ILE A 95 -5.73 -14.01 -8.79
C ILE A 95 -5.86 -15.16 -7.77
N GLY A 96 -5.66 -14.85 -6.50
CA GLY A 96 -5.61 -15.81 -5.41
C GLY A 96 -5.71 -15.14 -4.05
N SER A 97 -5.17 -15.77 -3.00
CA SER A 97 -5.26 -15.27 -1.63
C SER A 97 -4.38 -14.04 -1.35
N GLU A 98 -3.30 -13.84 -2.12
CA GLU A 98 -2.35 -12.73 -1.92
C GLU A 98 -2.65 -11.52 -2.81
N TYR A 99 -3.37 -11.76 -3.91
CA TYR A 99 -3.83 -10.76 -4.86
C TYR A 99 -5.26 -11.10 -5.28
N VAL A 100 -6.22 -10.34 -4.78
CA VAL A 100 -7.66 -10.51 -5.08
C VAL A 100 -8.10 -9.37 -5.96
N PHE A 101 -8.68 -9.65 -7.13
CA PHE A 101 -9.34 -8.66 -7.98
C PHE A 101 -10.82 -9.00 -8.12
N THR A 102 -11.70 -8.04 -7.84
CA THR A 102 -13.15 -8.24 -7.82
C THR A 102 -13.85 -7.13 -8.60
N PRO A 103 -14.46 -7.42 -9.77
CA PRO A 103 -15.29 -6.47 -10.48
C PRO A 103 -16.51 -6.04 -9.64
N VAL A 104 -16.77 -4.74 -9.56
CA VAL A 104 -17.97 -4.16 -8.97
C VAL A 104 -19.05 -4.11 -10.04
N LYS A 105 -20.13 -4.88 -9.82
CA LYS A 105 -21.16 -5.16 -10.84
C LYS A 105 -21.86 -3.92 -11.40
N ASP A 106 -21.89 -2.82 -10.66
CA ASP A 106 -22.80 -1.71 -10.95
C ASP A 106 -22.13 -0.51 -11.65
N ASN A 107 -20.80 -0.37 -11.60
CA ASN A 107 -20.12 0.88 -12.00
C ASN A 107 -18.92 0.73 -12.95
N LYS A 108 -18.71 -0.43 -13.59
CA LYS A 108 -17.52 -0.72 -14.41
C LYS A 108 -16.19 -0.42 -13.69
N SER A 109 -16.22 -0.47 -12.37
CA SER A 109 -15.05 -0.37 -11.50
C SER A 109 -14.79 -1.74 -10.89
N ALA A 110 -13.61 -1.90 -10.33
CA ALA A 110 -13.23 -3.07 -9.57
C ALA A 110 -12.61 -2.62 -8.24
N MET A 111 -12.51 -3.59 -7.34
CA MET A 111 -11.79 -3.51 -6.10
C MET A 111 -10.67 -4.53 -6.16
N THR A 112 -9.49 -4.17 -5.66
CA THR A 112 -8.39 -5.10 -5.51
C THR A 112 -7.85 -5.09 -4.08
N SER A 113 -7.45 -6.26 -3.59
CA SER A 113 -6.78 -6.41 -2.29
C SER A 113 -5.44 -7.09 -2.49
N ILE A 114 -4.38 -6.45 -2.00
CA ILE A 114 -3.00 -6.93 -2.07
C ILE A 114 -2.54 -7.24 -0.65
N THR A 115 -2.00 -8.44 -0.42
CA THR A 115 -1.45 -8.84 0.88
C THR A 115 0.07 -8.71 0.88
N PHE A 116 0.60 -7.78 1.66
CA PHE A 116 2.02 -7.69 1.96
C PHE A 116 2.34 -8.46 3.24
N ARG A 117 3.31 -9.38 3.20
CA ARG A 117 3.73 -10.15 4.38
C ARG A 117 5.06 -9.63 4.90
N PHE A 118 5.20 -9.50 6.22
CA PHE A 118 6.43 -9.06 6.84
C PHE A 118 7.28 -10.25 7.28
N PHE A 119 8.57 -10.26 6.94
CA PHE A 119 9.48 -11.35 7.29
C PHE A 119 9.72 -11.39 8.80
N HIS A 120 9.55 -12.55 9.43
CA HIS A 120 9.85 -12.70 10.86
C HIS A 120 11.30 -12.30 11.17
N PRO A 121 11.59 -11.60 12.29
CA PRO A 121 10.69 -11.15 13.36
C PRO A 121 10.07 -9.76 13.16
N TYR A 122 10.18 -9.18 11.96
CA TYR A 122 9.73 -7.83 11.67
C TYR A 122 8.21 -7.70 11.79
N LYS A 123 7.76 -6.72 12.57
CA LYS A 123 6.35 -6.40 12.81
C LYS A 123 6.17 -4.88 12.87
N PRO A 124 5.91 -4.22 11.72
CA PRO A 124 5.61 -2.80 11.71
C PRO A 124 4.36 -2.50 12.53
N VAL A 125 4.26 -1.27 13.04
CA VAL A 125 3.15 -0.83 13.89
C VAL A 125 2.12 -0.12 13.02
N MET A 126 0.91 -0.67 12.96
CA MET A 126 -0.24 -0.01 12.39
C MET A 126 -0.84 0.95 13.41
N ARG A 127 -1.08 2.19 12.99
CA ARG A 127 -1.80 3.21 13.73
C ARG A 127 -3.19 3.36 13.14
N SER A 128 -4.23 3.41 13.97
CA SER A 128 -5.61 3.58 13.50
C SER A 128 -6.44 4.44 14.46
N LYS A 129 -7.33 5.24 13.89
CA LYS A 129 -8.35 6.05 14.57
C LYS A 129 -9.73 5.56 14.16
N LYS A 130 -10.03 4.28 14.37
CA LYS A 130 -11.23 3.66 13.77
C LYS A 130 -12.56 4.01 14.44
N PHE A 131 -12.59 4.75 15.56
CA PHE A 131 -13.85 5.12 16.21
C PHE A 131 -13.81 6.52 16.82
N ILE A 132 -14.86 7.31 16.57
CA ILE A 132 -15.10 8.58 17.26
C ILE A 132 -15.28 8.28 18.75
N GLY A 133 -14.31 8.66 19.57
CA GLY A 133 -14.37 8.53 21.04
C GLY A 133 -13.46 7.47 21.67
N GLU A 134 -12.85 6.58 20.87
CA GLU A 134 -11.83 5.65 21.34
C GLU A 134 -10.48 6.11 20.78
N GLY A 135 -9.47 6.27 21.65
CA GLY A 135 -8.18 6.87 21.30
C GLY A 135 -7.43 6.16 20.16
N LYS A 136 -6.27 6.71 19.80
CA LYS A 136 -5.37 6.11 18.79
C LYS A 136 -5.04 4.66 19.18
N ILE A 137 -5.32 3.71 18.30
CA ILE A 137 -4.93 2.31 18.45
C ILE A 137 -3.59 2.12 17.73
N GLU A 138 -2.60 1.57 18.43
CA GLU A 138 -1.32 1.15 17.86
C GLU A 138 -1.15 -0.36 18.04
N GLN A 139 -0.92 -1.10 16.96
CA GLN A 139 -0.77 -2.55 17.01
C GLN A 139 0.34 -3.05 16.06
N PRO A 140 1.24 -3.95 16.52
CA PRO A 140 2.17 -4.62 15.63
C PRO A 140 1.44 -5.62 14.74
N VAL A 141 1.75 -5.62 13.44
CA VAL A 141 1.11 -6.51 12.46
C VAL A 141 2.14 -7.42 11.79
N THR A 142 1.69 -8.59 11.32
CA THR A 142 2.53 -9.56 10.60
C THR A 142 2.29 -9.55 9.09
N PHE A 143 1.23 -8.89 8.66
CA PHE A 143 0.90 -8.62 7.27
C PHE A 143 0.08 -7.34 7.18
N LEU A 144 0.02 -6.77 6.00
CA LEU A 144 -0.83 -5.65 5.63
C LEU A 144 -1.72 -6.08 4.46
N GLN A 145 -3.02 -5.80 4.55
CA GLN A 145 -3.92 -5.86 3.41
C GLN A 145 -4.13 -4.44 2.88
N PHE A 146 -3.62 -4.19 1.68
CA PHE A 146 -3.75 -2.91 0.97
C PHE A 146 -4.90 -3.01 -0.02
N LEU A 147 -5.87 -2.11 0.11
CA LEU A 147 -7.08 -2.10 -0.70
C LEU A 147 -7.02 -0.95 -1.71
N MET A 148 -7.18 -1.25 -3.00
CA MET A 148 -7.33 -0.22 -4.04
C MET A 148 -8.74 -0.28 -4.58
N GLN A 149 -9.47 0.82 -4.41
CA GLN A 149 -10.82 0.99 -4.94
C GLN A 149 -11.13 2.49 -5.12
N PRO A 150 -11.67 2.91 -6.28
CA PRO A 150 -11.93 2.12 -7.48
C PRO A 150 -10.64 1.87 -8.30
N VAL A 151 -10.56 0.73 -8.96
CA VAL A 151 -9.61 0.47 -10.07
C VAL A 151 -10.38 0.12 -11.35
N SER A 152 -9.86 0.50 -12.52
CA SER A 152 -10.52 0.23 -13.81
C SER A 152 -10.41 -1.24 -14.23
N ASP A 153 -9.25 -1.83 -13.97
CA ASP A 153 -8.82 -3.14 -14.45
C ASP A 153 -7.67 -3.67 -13.57
N GLU A 154 -7.17 -4.85 -13.93
CA GLU A 154 -6.06 -5.51 -13.24
C GLU A 154 -4.69 -4.88 -13.54
N GLU A 155 -4.57 -4.00 -14.55
CA GLU A 155 -3.26 -3.47 -14.95
C GLU A 155 -2.70 -2.53 -13.89
N GLN A 156 -3.53 -1.65 -13.31
CA GLN A 156 -3.08 -0.71 -12.27
C GLN A 156 -2.45 -1.43 -11.06
N PRO A 157 -3.12 -2.39 -10.38
CA PRO A 157 -2.51 -3.07 -9.24
C PRO A 157 -1.32 -3.95 -9.62
N ARG A 158 -1.33 -4.59 -10.81
CA ARG A 158 -0.16 -5.35 -11.29
C ARG A 158 1.02 -4.43 -11.57
N ARG A 159 0.79 -3.23 -12.11
CA ARG A 159 1.81 -2.19 -12.28
C ARG A 159 2.37 -1.75 -10.93
N LEU A 160 1.55 -1.53 -9.92
CA LEU A 160 2.01 -1.22 -8.57
C LEU A 160 2.93 -2.31 -8.03
N LEU A 161 2.53 -3.59 -8.12
CA LEU A 161 3.35 -4.73 -7.70
C LEU A 161 4.67 -4.82 -8.47
N ALA A 162 4.66 -4.58 -9.78
CA ALA A 162 5.86 -4.57 -10.61
C ALA A 162 6.84 -3.46 -10.20
N LEU A 163 6.33 -2.24 -9.98
CA LEU A 163 7.12 -1.08 -9.54
C LEU A 163 7.72 -1.31 -8.15
N LEU A 164 6.93 -1.84 -7.21
CA LEU A 164 7.40 -2.16 -5.86
C LEU A 164 8.50 -3.23 -5.89
N ASN A 165 8.35 -4.29 -6.68
CA ASN A 165 9.38 -5.33 -6.85
C ASN A 165 10.65 -4.75 -7.50
N GLN A 166 10.51 -3.93 -8.54
CA GLN A 166 11.63 -3.27 -9.19
C GLN A 166 12.40 -2.38 -8.20
N TYR A 167 11.69 -1.50 -7.49
CA TYR A 167 12.29 -0.61 -6.50
C TYR A 167 12.95 -1.39 -5.37
N GLN A 168 12.29 -2.44 -4.86
CA GLN A 168 12.84 -3.33 -3.85
C GLN A 168 14.18 -3.94 -4.31
N SER A 169 14.21 -4.49 -5.53
CA SER A 169 15.40 -5.16 -6.09
C SER A 169 16.55 -4.21 -6.42
N ALA A 170 16.25 -2.96 -6.76
CA ALA A 170 17.26 -1.99 -7.20
C ALA A 170 17.89 -1.23 -6.02
N TYR A 171 17.10 -0.89 -4.99
CA TYR A 171 17.53 0.06 -3.95
C TYR A 171 17.43 -0.49 -2.52
N CYS A 172 16.76 -1.62 -2.35
CA CYS A 172 16.29 -2.13 -1.08
C CYS A 172 16.66 -3.61 -0.89
N THR A 173 17.75 -4.03 -1.53
CA THR A 173 18.30 -5.37 -1.35
C THR A 173 18.79 -5.57 0.07
N TYR A 174 18.36 -6.68 0.66
CA TYR A 174 18.83 -7.18 1.94
C TYR A 174 20.33 -7.46 1.86
N THR A 175 21.18 -6.57 2.37
CA THR A 175 22.56 -6.91 2.73
C THR A 175 22.53 -7.53 4.13
N GLY A 176 22.33 -8.84 4.20
CA GLY A 176 22.34 -9.62 5.44
C GLY A 176 22.58 -11.09 5.18
#